data_AF-A0A967D057-F1
#
_entry.id   AF-A0A967D057-F1
#
_cell.length_a   1.000
_cell.length_b   1.000
_cell.length_c   1.000
_cell.angle_alpha   90.00
_cell.angle_beta   90.00
_cell.angle_gamma   90.00
#
_symmetry.space_group_name_H-M   'P 1'
#
loop_
_entity.id
_entity.type
_entity.pdbx_description
1 polymer ?
#
loop_
_entity_poly.entity_id
_entity_poly.type
_entity_poly.pdbx_seq_one_letter_code
_entity_poly.pdbx_strand_id
1 'polypeptide(L)'
;MTGELLEQLSQRAANAAKNVSQLVQRQQQIGPDTRWTAMLAGTPGVLPEGGDTTTKDVTAYDNVVALTEAGSGGGSQVFVGSLLRCGAVWRPLDLPQLTDGGGIVTEGFAFFSPRVDAQPLPSGMVSTESLKPFLDRLRLLEDQLPGASETERRRLVASQVEVLEEVVAAAAASEREFWLRQLIETLAAATQEGTLPDGIGQLEQLGEELAATDPMKSFLAFRLASARYASRMQQPEADIESVQAAWLEELAAFVEAFPEADDAAEAMLQIGIAAEFSGQEDAAIKRYRAIVDRFPSSPSARKASGAVRRLDAVGKPLDLSGETTDGQRLSLSQLRGTPVLVHYWATWCEPCKVDIARIKELQARYGSRKLAVVGIALDGDRAALARFLESSPLPWPQLHEPEGLDGRLAEELGILTLPTMLLLDGEGTVVDRNVIVTDLEKRLVEVIGQ
;
A
#
# COMPACT_ATOMS: atom_id res chain seq x y z
N MET A 1 -0.46 -1.11 25.06
CA MET A 1 -1.46 -0.95 23.97
C MET A 1 -2.42 0.16 24.36
N THR A 2 -2.73 1.11 23.47
CA THR A 2 -3.82 2.06 23.70
C THR A 2 -5.16 1.29 23.75
N GLY A 3 -6.15 1.75 24.52
CA GLY A 3 -7.46 1.07 24.62
C GLY A 3 -8.16 0.90 23.27
N GLU A 4 -7.86 1.79 22.33
CA GLU A 4 -8.40 1.84 20.97
C GLU A 4 -7.88 0.73 20.05
N LEU A 5 -6.57 0.43 20.11
CA LEU A 5 -6.00 -0.69 19.38
C LEU A 5 -6.60 -2.01 19.88
N LEU A 6 -6.82 -2.12 21.19
CA LEU A 6 -7.47 -3.27 21.79
C LEU A 6 -8.92 -3.43 21.29
N GLU A 7 -9.65 -2.32 21.13
CA GLU A 7 -11.02 -2.31 20.59
C GLU A 7 -11.06 -2.70 19.10
N GLN A 8 -10.17 -2.15 18.27
CA GLN A 8 -10.03 -2.53 16.87
C GLN A 8 -9.70 -4.02 16.69
N LEU A 9 -8.73 -4.53 17.46
CA LEU A 9 -8.36 -5.94 17.45
C LEU A 9 -9.51 -6.82 17.93
N SER A 10 -10.25 -6.36 18.95
CA SER A 10 -11.43 -7.05 19.45
C SER A 10 -12.55 -7.10 18.42
N GLN A 11 -12.77 -6.01 17.67
CA GLN A 11 -13.77 -5.93 16.62
C GLN A 11 -13.41 -6.80 15.41
N ARG A 12 -12.12 -6.82 15.01
CA ARG A 12 -11.60 -7.73 13.97
C ARG A 12 -11.86 -9.19 14.37
N ALA A 13 -11.43 -9.58 15.56
CA ALA A 13 -11.65 -10.92 16.07
C ALA A 13 -13.15 -11.27 16.17
N ALA A 14 -14.01 -10.33 16.55
CA ALA A 14 -15.46 -10.51 16.59
C ALA A 14 -16.07 -10.68 15.19
N ASN A 15 -15.62 -9.90 14.21
CA ASN A 15 -16.07 -10.00 12.82
C ASN A 15 -15.63 -11.32 12.18
N ALA A 16 -14.37 -11.73 12.39
CA ALA A 16 -13.87 -13.03 11.97
C ALA A 16 -14.71 -14.17 12.56
N ALA A 17 -14.97 -14.13 13.87
CA ALA A 17 -15.82 -15.12 14.54
C ALA A 17 -17.26 -15.14 14.01
N LYS A 18 -17.84 -13.98 13.68
CA LYS A 18 -19.20 -13.88 13.11
C LYS A 18 -19.29 -14.48 11.72
N ASN A 19 -18.24 -14.34 10.90
CA ASN A 19 -18.26 -14.69 9.49
C ASN A 19 -17.67 -16.08 9.19
N VAL A 20 -16.95 -16.70 10.13
CA VAL A 20 -16.31 -18.01 9.93
C VAL A 20 -17.31 -19.12 9.55
N SER A 21 -18.51 -19.12 10.12
CA SER A 21 -19.52 -20.13 9.78
C SER A 21 -19.98 -20.02 8.32
N GLN A 22 -20.03 -18.80 7.77
CA GLN A 22 -20.38 -18.59 6.36
C GLN A 22 -19.24 -19.03 5.43
N LEU A 23 -17.99 -18.74 5.80
CA LEU A 23 -16.81 -19.22 5.09
C LEU A 23 -16.80 -20.75 5.02
N VAL A 24 -16.97 -21.42 6.17
CA VAL A 24 -16.99 -22.89 6.27
C VAL A 24 -18.08 -23.52 5.41
N GLN A 25 -19.25 -22.88 5.31
CA GLN A 25 -20.35 -23.39 4.48
C GLN A 25 -20.13 -23.24 2.97
N ARG A 26 -19.36 -22.23 2.54
CA ARG A 26 -19.16 -21.90 1.12
C ARG A 26 -17.93 -22.57 0.54
N GLN A 27 -16.87 -22.68 1.33
CA GLN A 27 -15.60 -23.22 0.87
C GLN A 27 -15.68 -24.74 0.63
N GLN A 28 -14.95 -25.23 -0.36
CA GLN A 28 -14.90 -26.65 -0.74
C GLN A 28 -13.48 -27.23 -0.64
N GLN A 29 -12.51 -26.45 -0.17
CA GLN A 29 -11.09 -26.79 -0.23
C GLN A 29 -10.61 -27.60 1.00
N ILE A 30 -11.18 -27.32 2.18
CA ILE A 30 -10.85 -27.97 3.45
C ILE A 30 -11.97 -28.94 3.80
N GLY A 31 -11.61 -30.22 3.91
CA GLY A 31 -12.50 -31.31 4.28
C GLY A 31 -11.97 -32.16 5.43
N PRO A 32 -12.68 -33.22 5.82
CA PRO A 32 -12.30 -34.09 6.94
C PRO A 32 -10.93 -34.77 6.77
N ASP A 33 -10.50 -34.98 5.54
CA ASP A 33 -9.23 -35.64 5.20
C ASP A 33 -8.07 -34.63 5.02
N THR A 34 -8.34 -33.33 5.17
CA THR A 34 -7.32 -32.28 5.06
C THR A 34 -6.40 -32.31 6.27
N ARG A 35 -5.10 -32.41 6.03
CA ARG A 35 -4.05 -32.32 7.05
C ARG A 35 -3.42 -30.93 7.01
N TRP A 36 -3.30 -30.30 8.18
CA TRP A 36 -2.53 -29.07 8.34
C TRP A 36 -1.07 -29.43 8.53
N THR A 37 -0.21 -28.98 7.63
CA THR A 37 1.20 -29.43 7.58
C THR A 37 2.17 -28.40 8.12
N ALA A 38 1.88 -27.12 7.93
CA ALA A 38 2.68 -26.02 8.50
C ALA A 38 1.83 -24.76 8.68
N MET A 39 2.30 -23.87 9.56
CA MET A 39 1.89 -22.46 9.60
C MET A 39 3.15 -21.62 9.41
N LEU A 40 3.12 -20.78 8.39
CA LEU A 40 4.18 -19.85 8.00
C LEU A 40 3.75 -18.45 8.43
N ALA A 41 4.66 -17.69 9.02
CA ALA A 41 4.44 -16.30 9.39
C ALA A 41 5.78 -15.57 9.33
N GLY A 42 5.74 -14.26 9.07
CA GLY A 42 6.91 -13.42 9.26
C GLY A 42 7.33 -13.34 10.73
N THR A 43 8.41 -12.61 10.98
CA THR A 43 8.89 -12.34 12.33
C THR A 43 7.77 -11.77 13.20
N PRO A 44 7.42 -12.41 14.33
CA PRO A 44 6.38 -11.88 15.17
C PRO A 44 6.87 -10.63 15.91
N GLY A 45 6.01 -9.63 16.01
CA GLY A 45 6.23 -8.54 16.95
C GLY A 45 5.77 -8.95 18.35
N VAL A 46 6.49 -8.47 19.37
CA VAL A 46 6.15 -8.73 20.77
C VAL A 46 5.76 -7.42 21.42
N LEU A 47 4.58 -7.43 22.04
CA LEU A 47 4.15 -6.41 22.98
C LEU A 47 4.51 -6.88 24.39
N PRO A 48 5.52 -6.28 25.04
CA PRO A 48 5.96 -6.73 26.35
C PRO A 48 4.94 -6.38 27.44
N GLU A 49 4.93 -7.19 28.49
CA GLU A 49 4.23 -6.93 29.74
C GLU A 49 4.65 -5.57 30.33
N GLY A 50 3.69 -4.69 30.67
CA GLY A 50 4.00 -3.39 31.30
C GLY A 50 3.18 -2.15 30.95
N GLY A 51 2.06 -2.26 30.22
CA GLY A 51 1.06 -1.18 30.11
C GLY A 51 -0.14 -1.40 31.05
N ASP A 52 -0.96 -0.36 31.27
CA ASP A 52 -2.13 -0.34 32.19
C ASP A 52 -3.17 -1.48 32.02
N THR A 53 -3.03 -2.37 31.02
CA THR A 53 -4.03 -3.37 30.62
C THR A 53 -3.52 -4.80 30.32
N THR A 54 -2.21 -5.07 30.30
CA THR A 54 -1.66 -6.39 29.89
C THR A 54 -0.76 -7.01 30.96
N THR A 55 -1.12 -8.20 31.44
CA THR A 55 -0.42 -8.95 32.52
C THR A 55 0.51 -10.06 32.02
N LYS A 56 0.68 -10.19 30.69
CA LYS A 56 1.58 -11.13 30.01
C LYS A 56 1.99 -10.55 28.67
N ASP A 57 3.13 -10.98 28.16
CA ASP A 57 3.56 -10.69 26.79
C ASP A 57 2.52 -11.18 25.77
N VAL A 58 2.25 -10.34 24.78
CA VAL A 58 1.42 -10.69 23.62
C VAL A 58 2.30 -10.72 22.40
N THR A 59 2.34 -11.86 21.72
CA THR A 59 3.07 -12.04 20.47
C THR A 59 2.08 -11.94 19.30
N ALA A 60 2.37 -11.09 18.31
CA ALA A 60 1.55 -10.92 17.12
C ALA A 60 2.31 -11.44 15.90
N TYR A 61 1.66 -12.32 15.14
CA TYR A 61 2.15 -12.88 13.89
C TYR A 61 1.29 -12.29 12.78
N ASP A 62 1.91 -11.61 11.82
CA ASP A 62 1.22 -11.05 10.66
C ASP A 62 1.37 -11.92 9.43
N ASN A 63 0.41 -11.80 8.52
CA ASN A 63 0.39 -12.51 7.24
C ASN A 63 0.58 -14.02 7.39
N VAL A 64 -0.06 -14.61 8.40
CA VAL A 64 0.07 -16.05 8.66
C VAL A 64 -0.59 -16.83 7.53
N VAL A 65 0.14 -17.78 6.97
CA VAL A 65 -0.33 -18.72 5.95
C VAL A 65 -0.26 -20.13 6.50
N ALA A 66 -1.38 -20.85 6.48
CA ALA A 66 -1.41 -22.24 6.85
C ALA A 66 -1.38 -23.13 5.60
N LEU A 67 -0.43 -24.06 5.56
CA LEU A 67 -0.30 -25.06 4.52
C LEU A 67 -1.16 -26.27 4.86
N THR A 68 -1.86 -26.79 3.87
CA THR A 68 -2.68 -28.00 4.01
C THR A 68 -2.37 -29.00 2.92
N GLU A 69 -2.62 -30.28 3.21
CA GLU A 69 -2.57 -31.38 2.26
C GLU A 69 -3.91 -32.10 2.25
N ALA A 70 -4.49 -32.27 1.06
CA ALA A 70 -5.62 -33.16 0.86
C ALA A 70 -5.16 -34.63 0.98
N GLY A 71 -6.05 -35.52 1.44
CA GLY A 71 -5.77 -36.95 1.56
C GLY A 71 -5.33 -37.65 0.26
N SER A 72 -5.53 -37.01 -0.90
CA SER A 72 -5.08 -37.46 -2.23
C SER A 72 -3.67 -36.99 -2.63
N GLY A 73 -2.96 -36.25 -1.77
CA GLY A 73 -1.57 -35.80 -1.99
C GLY A 73 -1.42 -34.43 -2.65
N GLY A 74 -2.47 -33.61 -2.72
CA GLY A 74 -2.42 -32.24 -3.22
C GLY A 74 -2.31 -31.21 -2.09
N GLY A 75 -1.33 -30.30 -2.16
CA GLY A 75 -1.16 -29.21 -1.19
C GLY A 75 -1.99 -27.96 -1.53
N SER A 76 -2.50 -27.25 -0.53
CA SER A 76 -3.17 -25.95 -0.68
C SER A 76 -2.77 -24.97 0.44
N GLN A 77 -3.12 -23.70 0.29
CA GLN A 77 -2.79 -22.64 1.24
C GLN A 77 -4.04 -21.95 1.76
N VAL A 78 -3.99 -21.57 3.02
CA VAL A 78 -5.04 -20.81 3.70
C VAL A 78 -4.39 -19.56 4.28
N PHE A 79 -4.79 -18.38 3.81
CA PHE A 79 -4.33 -17.12 4.37
C PHE A 79 -5.08 -16.87 5.66
N VAL A 80 -4.43 -17.06 6.79
CA VAL A 80 -5.02 -16.92 8.13
C VAL A 80 -5.08 -15.44 8.56
N GLY A 81 -4.22 -14.58 7.98
CA GLY A 81 -4.13 -13.16 8.35
C GLY A 81 -3.30 -12.96 9.62
N SER A 82 -3.68 -12.02 10.48
CA SER A 82 -2.96 -11.79 11.76
C SER A 82 -3.42 -12.78 12.85
N LEU A 83 -2.48 -13.32 13.60
CA LEU A 83 -2.67 -14.22 14.73
C LEU A 83 -2.00 -13.66 15.99
N LEU A 84 -2.77 -13.56 17.08
CA LEU A 84 -2.22 -13.20 18.39
C LEU A 84 -2.00 -14.44 19.24
N ARG A 85 -0.90 -14.45 19.97
CA ARG A 85 -0.57 -15.43 21.01
C ARG A 85 -0.41 -14.73 22.34
N CYS A 86 -1.16 -15.18 23.34
CA CYS A 86 -0.99 -14.79 24.75
C CYS A 86 -0.80 -16.06 25.58
N GLY A 87 0.44 -16.33 26.00
CA GLY A 87 0.82 -17.59 26.64
C GLY A 87 0.58 -18.82 25.74
N ALA A 88 -0.34 -19.69 26.16
CA ALA A 88 -0.73 -20.90 25.41
C ALA A 88 -1.96 -20.70 24.51
N VAL A 89 -2.56 -19.50 24.51
CA VAL A 89 -3.79 -19.21 23.77
C VAL A 89 -3.43 -18.53 22.46
N TRP A 90 -4.01 -19.03 21.37
CA TRP A 90 -3.93 -18.44 20.03
C TRP A 90 -5.29 -17.88 19.63
N ARG A 91 -5.28 -16.70 18.99
CA ARG A 91 -6.50 -16.05 18.52
C ARG A 91 -6.29 -15.43 17.14
N PRO A 92 -7.00 -15.90 16.10
CA PRO A 92 -6.99 -15.22 14.82
C PRO A 92 -7.72 -13.88 14.95
N LEU A 93 -7.19 -12.87 14.28
CA LEU A 93 -7.81 -11.55 14.19
C LEU A 93 -8.65 -11.41 12.93
N ASP A 94 -8.28 -12.11 11.86
CA ASP A 94 -8.91 -11.99 10.57
C ASP A 94 -9.70 -13.25 10.19
N LEU A 95 -10.61 -13.06 9.24
CA LEU A 95 -11.31 -14.17 8.61
C LEU A 95 -10.35 -14.82 7.60
N PRO A 96 -10.09 -16.13 7.69
CA PRO A 96 -9.18 -16.78 6.76
C PRO A 96 -9.67 -16.70 5.31
N GLN A 97 -8.75 -16.56 4.37
CA GLN A 97 -9.03 -16.55 2.94
C GLN A 97 -8.48 -17.81 2.27
N LEU A 98 -9.26 -18.34 1.34
CA LEU A 98 -8.94 -19.54 0.57
C LEU A 98 -8.80 -19.09 -0.89
N THR A 99 -7.66 -19.37 -1.51
CA THR A 99 -7.41 -18.95 -2.89
C THR A 99 -8.06 -19.92 -3.86
N ASP A 100 -9.17 -19.51 -4.46
CA ASP A 100 -9.82 -20.25 -5.54
C ASP A 100 -9.06 -19.97 -6.85
N GLY A 101 -7.89 -20.59 -7.06
CA GLY A 101 -7.21 -20.76 -8.36
C GLY A 101 -6.97 -19.53 -9.27
N GLY A 102 -7.23 -18.30 -8.82
CA GLY A 102 -7.11 -17.07 -9.62
C GLY A 102 -7.60 -15.79 -8.93
N GLY A 103 -7.89 -15.82 -7.62
CA GLY A 103 -8.27 -14.64 -6.84
C GLY A 103 -7.05 -13.93 -6.24
N ILE A 104 -7.02 -12.60 -6.36
CA ILE A 104 -6.10 -11.73 -5.61
C ILE A 104 -6.48 -11.82 -4.13
N VAL A 105 -5.52 -12.16 -3.27
CA VAL A 105 -5.67 -12.07 -1.82
C VAL A 105 -5.75 -10.58 -1.47
N THR A 106 -6.86 -10.13 -0.89
CA THR A 106 -6.93 -8.77 -0.37
C THR A 106 -6.00 -8.69 0.85
N GLU A 107 -4.95 -7.89 0.75
CA GLU A 107 -3.92 -7.71 1.78
C GLU A 107 -4.53 -7.42 3.15
N GLY A 108 -4.13 -8.21 4.13
CA GLY A 108 -4.43 -7.98 5.54
C GLY A 108 -3.52 -6.90 6.14
N PHE A 109 -4.07 -6.13 7.08
CA PHE A 109 -3.31 -5.15 7.87
C PHE A 109 -2.12 -5.81 8.59
N ALA A 110 -0.89 -5.42 8.25
CA ALA A 110 0.31 -5.76 9.00
C ALA A 110 0.43 -4.87 10.26
N PHE A 111 0.73 -5.46 11.41
CA PHE A 111 0.78 -4.85 12.73
C PHE A 111 2.15 -4.19 13.02
N PHE A 112 3.26 -4.66 12.40
CA PHE A 112 4.62 -4.18 12.70
C PHE A 112 5.61 -4.02 11.52
N SER A 113 5.24 -4.20 10.25
CA SER A 113 6.19 -4.11 9.12
C SER A 113 5.68 -3.28 7.94
N PRO A 114 6.58 -2.59 7.19
CA PRO A 114 6.22 -2.02 5.89
C PRO A 114 5.85 -3.14 4.91
N ARG A 115 4.90 -2.84 4.01
CA ARG A 115 4.34 -3.79 3.04
C ARG A 115 5.46 -4.32 2.13
N VAL A 116 5.67 -5.64 2.19
CA VAL A 116 6.44 -6.41 1.22
C VAL A 116 5.41 -7.24 0.46
N ASP A 117 5.27 -7.00 -0.84
CA ASP A 117 4.40 -7.74 -1.74
C ASP A 117 4.89 -9.18 -1.89
N ALA A 118 4.63 -10.04 -0.91
CA ALA A 118 4.87 -11.47 -1.04
C ALA A 118 3.74 -12.09 -1.88
N GLN A 119 3.95 -12.22 -3.19
CA GLN A 119 3.08 -13.05 -4.02
C GLN A 119 3.22 -14.53 -3.60
N PRO A 120 2.12 -15.27 -3.39
CA PRO A 120 2.20 -16.67 -3.02
C PRO A 120 2.76 -17.54 -4.16
N LEU A 121 3.34 -18.68 -3.77
CA LEU A 121 3.63 -19.80 -4.68
C LEU A 121 2.39 -20.10 -5.54
N PRO A 122 2.51 -20.15 -6.88
CA PRO A 122 1.41 -20.56 -7.74
C PRO A 122 0.85 -21.91 -7.31
N SER A 123 -0.48 -22.01 -7.26
CA SER A 123 -1.19 -23.24 -6.90
C SER A 123 -0.76 -24.39 -7.82
N GLY A 124 -0.04 -25.38 -7.29
CA GLY A 124 0.47 -26.52 -8.04
C GLY A 124 1.99 -26.72 -8.01
N MET A 125 2.78 -25.78 -7.45
CA MET A 125 4.17 -26.05 -7.10
C MET A 125 4.24 -26.88 -5.81
N VAL A 126 4.32 -28.20 -5.96
CA VAL A 126 4.92 -29.04 -4.92
C VAL A 126 6.42 -28.80 -5.05
N SER A 127 7.04 -28.11 -4.09
CA SER A 127 8.50 -27.98 -4.06
C SER A 127 9.09 -29.37 -4.22
N THR A 128 9.81 -29.59 -5.32
CA THR A 128 10.40 -30.89 -5.60
C THR A 128 11.23 -31.35 -4.40
N GLU A 129 11.28 -32.66 -4.08
CA GLU A 129 12.09 -33.17 -2.94
C GLU A 129 13.54 -32.65 -2.99
N SER A 130 14.04 -32.34 -4.19
CA SER A 130 15.34 -31.71 -4.46
C SER A 130 15.51 -30.32 -3.85
N LEU A 131 14.45 -29.51 -3.69
CA LEU A 131 14.54 -28.16 -3.15
C LEU A 131 14.48 -28.10 -1.63
N LYS A 132 13.90 -29.14 -0.99
CA LYS A 132 13.72 -29.22 0.47
C LYS A 132 14.96 -28.82 1.31
N PRO A 133 16.18 -29.32 1.06
CA PRO A 133 17.35 -28.96 1.87
C PRO A 133 17.71 -27.47 1.78
N PHE A 134 17.41 -26.80 0.66
CA PHE A 134 17.64 -25.36 0.51
C PHE A 134 16.57 -24.55 1.24
N LEU A 135 15.31 -24.99 1.17
CA LEU A 135 14.20 -24.34 1.89
C LEU A 135 14.37 -24.42 3.41
N ASP A 136 14.86 -25.56 3.92
CA ASP A 136 15.19 -25.71 5.33
C ASP A 136 16.32 -24.74 5.75
N ARG A 137 17.32 -24.49 4.87
CA ARG A 137 18.37 -23.49 5.10
C ARG A 137 17.83 -22.07 5.08
N LEU A 138 16.96 -21.71 4.13
CA LEU A 138 16.32 -20.38 4.07
C LEU A 138 15.56 -20.10 5.36
N ARG A 139 14.75 -21.06 5.80
CA ARG A 139 13.97 -20.94 7.04
C ARG A 139 14.87 -20.72 8.27
N LEU A 140 15.98 -21.44 8.37
CA LEU A 140 16.94 -21.26 9.47
C LEU A 140 17.60 -19.87 9.46
N LEU A 141 17.83 -19.28 8.29
CA LEU A 141 18.35 -17.91 8.15
C LEU A 141 17.28 -16.89 8.54
N GLU A 142 16.03 -17.09 8.08
CA GLU A 142 14.89 -16.25 8.41
C GLU A 142 14.59 -16.23 9.92
N ASP A 143 14.71 -17.37 10.60
CA ASP A 143 14.55 -17.48 12.05
C ASP A 143 15.62 -16.70 12.85
N GLN A 144 16.76 -16.37 12.22
CA GLN A 144 17.89 -15.65 12.85
C GLN A 144 17.91 -14.15 12.56
N LEU A 145 17.25 -13.69 11.49
CA LEU A 145 17.14 -12.25 11.19
C LEU A 145 16.51 -11.40 12.33
N PRO A 146 15.50 -11.91 13.07
CA PRO A 146 14.93 -11.22 14.22
C PRO A 146 15.95 -11.04 15.34
N GLY A 147 16.23 -9.78 15.72
CA GLY A 147 17.14 -9.48 16.83
C GLY A 147 18.63 -9.53 16.48
N ALA A 148 18.99 -9.83 15.22
CA ALA A 148 20.36 -9.75 14.74
C ALA A 148 20.88 -8.30 14.78
N SER A 149 22.15 -8.13 15.18
CA SER A 149 22.85 -6.86 15.04
C SER A 149 22.99 -6.47 13.56
N GLU A 150 23.29 -5.21 13.27
CA GLU A 150 23.46 -4.74 11.88
C GLU A 150 24.50 -5.57 11.11
N THR A 151 25.64 -5.91 11.74
CA THR A 151 26.70 -6.71 11.11
C THR A 151 26.23 -8.15 10.84
N GLU A 152 25.52 -8.75 11.78
CA GLU A 152 24.96 -10.10 11.63
C GLU A 152 23.87 -10.13 10.55
N ARG A 153 23.02 -9.11 10.50
CA ARG A 153 21.97 -8.97 9.49
C ARG A 153 22.55 -8.94 8.08
N ARG A 154 23.60 -8.15 7.84
CA ARG A 154 24.29 -8.11 6.53
C ARG A 154 24.81 -9.50 6.13
N ARG A 155 25.37 -10.24 7.08
CA ARG A 155 25.87 -11.61 6.84
C ARG A 155 24.72 -12.59 6.55
N LEU A 156 23.64 -12.55 7.33
CA LEU A 156 22.48 -13.42 7.15
C LEU A 156 21.78 -13.18 5.81
N VAL A 157 21.62 -11.91 5.41
CA VAL A 157 21.05 -11.54 4.11
C VAL A 157 21.94 -12.01 2.96
N ALA A 158 23.26 -11.85 3.06
CA ALA A 158 24.18 -12.40 2.06
C ALA A 158 24.05 -13.93 1.91
N SER A 159 23.96 -14.65 3.04
CA SER A 159 23.72 -16.10 3.02
C SER A 159 22.32 -16.46 2.49
N GLN A 160 21.30 -15.62 2.69
CA GLN A 160 19.96 -15.84 2.13
C GLN A 160 19.99 -15.74 0.60
N VAL A 161 20.70 -14.74 0.06
CA VAL A 161 20.92 -14.59 -1.38
C VAL A 161 21.65 -15.80 -1.96
N GLU A 162 22.76 -16.23 -1.34
CA GLU A 162 23.50 -17.43 -1.78
C GLU A 162 22.60 -18.67 -1.88
N VAL A 163 21.74 -18.89 -0.87
CA VAL A 163 20.80 -20.02 -0.90
C VAL A 163 19.74 -19.84 -1.99
N LEU A 164 19.23 -18.63 -2.22
CA LEU A 164 18.26 -18.39 -3.30
C LEU A 164 18.88 -18.61 -4.69
N GLU A 165 20.15 -18.25 -4.90
CA GLU A 165 20.88 -18.57 -6.12
C GLU A 165 21.00 -20.09 -6.33
N GLU A 166 21.35 -20.83 -5.27
CA GLU A 166 21.39 -22.30 -5.30
C GLU A 166 20.00 -22.89 -5.63
N VAL A 167 18.93 -22.34 -5.07
CA VAL A 167 17.54 -22.75 -5.35
C VAL A 167 17.20 -22.50 -6.82
N VAL A 168 17.51 -21.33 -7.37
CA VAL A 168 17.25 -21.01 -8.78
C VAL A 168 18.00 -21.97 -9.71
N ALA A 169 19.24 -22.33 -9.37
CA ALA A 169 20.04 -23.27 -10.13
C ALA A 169 19.51 -24.72 -10.05
N ALA A 170 18.93 -25.12 -8.92
CA ALA A 170 18.39 -26.45 -8.68
C ALA A 170 16.92 -26.61 -9.10
N ALA A 171 16.19 -25.50 -9.25
CA ALA A 171 14.76 -25.48 -9.54
C ALA A 171 14.43 -26.11 -10.91
N ALA A 172 13.32 -26.82 -10.98
CA ALA A 172 12.78 -27.25 -12.27
C ALA A 172 12.40 -26.03 -13.12
N ALA A 173 12.35 -26.19 -14.45
CA ALA A 173 12.00 -25.10 -15.36
C ALA A 173 10.64 -24.44 -15.03
N SER A 174 9.68 -25.21 -14.49
CA SER A 174 8.38 -24.71 -14.04
C SER A 174 8.42 -23.89 -12.75
N GLU A 175 9.46 -24.05 -11.94
CA GLU A 175 9.64 -23.37 -10.64
C GLU A 175 10.65 -22.21 -10.74
N ARG A 176 11.50 -22.20 -11.77
CA ARG A 176 12.59 -21.24 -11.94
C ARG A 176 12.12 -19.79 -11.90
N GLU A 177 11.04 -19.46 -12.61
CA GLU A 177 10.53 -18.09 -12.67
C GLU A 177 10.15 -17.55 -11.28
N PHE A 178 9.49 -18.36 -10.47
CA PHE A 178 9.12 -18.02 -9.11
C PHE A 178 10.36 -17.78 -8.23
N TRP A 179 11.31 -18.71 -8.24
CA TRP A 179 12.52 -18.57 -7.43
C TRP A 179 13.41 -17.42 -7.88
N LEU A 180 13.47 -17.18 -9.19
CA LEU A 180 14.20 -16.04 -9.75
C LEU A 180 13.55 -14.71 -9.34
N ARG A 181 12.21 -14.63 -9.31
CA ARG A 181 11.49 -13.50 -8.74
C ARG A 181 11.87 -13.27 -7.27
N GLN A 182 11.84 -14.32 -6.44
CA GLN A 182 12.22 -14.22 -5.02
C GLN A 182 13.66 -13.77 -4.82
N LEU A 183 14.59 -14.25 -5.64
CA LEU A 183 15.98 -13.79 -5.65
C LEU A 183 16.08 -12.30 -6.00
N ILE A 184 15.45 -11.87 -7.10
CA ILE A 184 15.45 -10.46 -7.55
C ILE A 184 14.85 -9.54 -6.49
N GLU A 185 13.73 -9.93 -5.88
CA GLU A 185 13.07 -9.15 -4.82
C GLU A 185 13.96 -9.02 -3.59
N THR A 186 14.59 -10.13 -3.17
CA THR A 186 15.50 -10.15 -2.02
C THR A 186 16.72 -9.26 -2.25
N LEU A 187 17.34 -9.37 -3.44
CA LEU A 187 18.45 -8.51 -3.84
C LEU A 187 18.06 -7.03 -3.85
N ALA A 188 16.92 -6.70 -4.45
CA ALA A 188 16.43 -5.33 -4.54
C ALA A 188 16.09 -4.75 -3.15
N ALA A 189 15.39 -5.49 -2.30
CA ALA A 189 15.05 -5.06 -0.95
C ALA A 189 16.31 -4.87 -0.08
N ALA A 190 17.22 -5.85 -0.08
CA ALA A 190 18.47 -5.75 0.68
C ALA A 190 19.36 -4.58 0.24
N THR A 191 19.35 -4.26 -1.05
CA THR A 191 20.02 -3.08 -1.60
C THR A 191 19.38 -1.79 -1.08
N GLN A 192 18.05 -1.70 -1.11
CA GLN A 192 17.30 -0.54 -0.64
C GLN A 192 17.44 -0.34 0.87
N GLU A 193 17.60 -1.40 1.64
CA GLU A 193 17.83 -1.33 3.10
C GLU A 193 19.30 -1.04 3.46
N GLY A 194 20.22 -1.09 2.50
CA GLY A 194 21.65 -0.97 2.74
C GLY A 194 22.26 -2.18 3.47
N THR A 195 21.54 -3.31 3.52
CA THR A 195 22.02 -4.56 4.15
C THR A 195 22.88 -5.39 3.20
N LEU A 196 22.83 -5.11 1.90
CA LEU A 196 23.67 -5.72 0.88
C LEU A 196 24.43 -4.66 0.04
N PRO A 197 25.70 -4.37 0.36
CA PRO A 197 26.46 -3.29 -0.28
C PRO A 197 26.68 -3.42 -1.79
N ASP A 198 26.75 -4.65 -2.32
CA ASP A 198 26.99 -4.94 -3.74
C ASP A 198 25.73 -5.47 -4.46
N GLY A 199 24.53 -5.23 -3.88
CA GLY A 199 23.30 -5.78 -4.44
C GLY A 199 22.94 -5.21 -5.83
N ILE A 200 23.36 -3.98 -6.14
CA ILE A 200 23.23 -3.42 -7.50
C ILE A 200 24.06 -4.22 -8.51
N GLY A 201 25.33 -4.51 -8.19
CA GLY A 201 26.21 -5.28 -9.07
C GLY A 201 25.68 -6.69 -9.32
N GLN A 202 25.12 -7.33 -8.29
CA GLN A 202 24.49 -8.65 -8.40
C GLN A 202 23.23 -8.63 -9.28
N LEU A 203 22.36 -7.62 -9.15
CA LEU A 203 21.20 -7.44 -10.02
C LEU A 203 21.61 -7.16 -11.47
N GLU A 204 22.66 -6.35 -11.69
CA GLU A 204 23.21 -6.09 -13.03
C GLU A 204 23.73 -7.37 -13.68
N GLN A 205 24.56 -8.14 -12.97
CA GLN A 205 25.09 -9.40 -13.46
C GLN A 205 23.96 -10.40 -13.78
N LEU A 206 23.01 -10.57 -12.87
CA LEU A 206 21.84 -11.43 -13.11
C LEU A 206 21.06 -10.95 -14.35
N GLY A 207 20.94 -9.63 -14.51
CA GLY A 207 20.40 -9.00 -15.70
C GLY A 207 21.15 -9.43 -16.96
N GLU A 208 22.47 -9.39 -17.00
CA GLU A 208 23.28 -9.81 -18.17
C GLU A 208 23.15 -11.30 -18.50
N GLU A 209 23.01 -12.16 -17.49
CA GLU A 209 22.88 -13.61 -17.65
C GLU A 209 21.51 -14.02 -18.22
N LEU A 210 20.45 -13.26 -17.97
CA LEU A 210 19.12 -13.55 -18.52
C LEU A 210 19.06 -13.28 -20.03
N ALA A 211 18.52 -14.25 -20.79
CA ALA A 211 18.23 -14.07 -22.20
C ALA A 211 17.31 -12.85 -22.42
N ALA A 212 17.46 -12.15 -23.56
CA ALA A 212 16.62 -11.00 -23.88
C ALA A 212 15.12 -11.32 -23.94
N THR A 213 14.77 -12.58 -24.18
CA THR A 213 13.40 -13.09 -24.23
C THR A 213 12.92 -13.71 -22.91
N ASP A 214 13.74 -13.70 -21.85
CA ASP A 214 13.34 -14.24 -20.55
C ASP A 214 12.23 -13.37 -19.93
N PRO A 215 11.10 -13.95 -19.47
CA PRO A 215 9.99 -13.18 -18.91
C PRO A 215 10.39 -12.37 -17.66
N MET A 216 11.44 -12.77 -16.94
CA MET A 216 11.93 -12.05 -15.75
C MET A 216 12.79 -10.84 -16.09
N LYS A 217 13.13 -10.60 -17.36
CA LYS A 217 13.99 -9.49 -17.77
C LYS A 217 13.37 -8.13 -17.45
N SER A 218 12.07 -7.95 -17.71
CA SER A 218 11.36 -6.71 -17.40
C SER A 218 11.25 -6.51 -15.89
N PHE A 219 10.86 -7.55 -15.16
CA PHE A 219 10.74 -7.51 -13.71
C PHE A 219 12.07 -7.13 -13.02
N LEU A 220 13.17 -7.76 -13.43
CA LEU A 220 14.52 -7.42 -12.95
C LEU A 220 14.87 -5.97 -13.27
N ALA A 221 14.67 -5.54 -14.52
CA ALA A 221 15.01 -4.18 -14.94
C ALA A 221 14.30 -3.11 -14.09
N PHE A 222 13.01 -3.31 -13.81
CA PHE A 222 12.25 -2.38 -12.98
C PHE A 222 12.71 -2.40 -11.51
N ARG A 223 12.97 -3.58 -10.93
CA ARG A 223 13.51 -3.70 -9.55
C ARG A 223 14.90 -3.10 -9.41
N LEU A 224 15.76 -3.26 -10.43
CA LEU A 224 17.09 -2.65 -10.49
C LEU A 224 17.01 -1.11 -10.54
N ALA A 225 16.11 -0.54 -11.35
CA ALA A 225 15.90 0.90 -11.40
C ALA A 225 15.49 1.47 -10.03
N SER A 226 14.57 0.80 -9.33
CA SER A 226 14.15 1.17 -7.97
C SER A 226 15.27 1.04 -6.93
N ALA A 227 16.07 -0.04 -7.01
CA ALA A 227 17.21 -0.24 -6.12
C ALA A 227 18.30 0.82 -6.31
N ARG A 228 18.61 1.19 -7.56
CA ARG A 228 19.55 2.28 -7.89
C ARG A 228 19.05 3.62 -7.37
N TYR A 229 17.77 3.93 -7.56
CA TYR A 229 17.16 5.16 -7.05
C TYR A 229 17.28 5.26 -5.52
N ALA A 230 16.85 4.23 -4.79
CA ALA A 230 16.92 4.22 -3.33
C ALA A 230 18.37 4.33 -2.81
N SER A 231 19.30 3.57 -3.41
CA SER A 231 20.71 3.60 -3.02
C SER A 231 21.34 4.99 -3.23
N ARG A 232 21.01 5.67 -4.33
CA ARG A 232 21.45 7.04 -4.59
C ARG A 232 20.82 8.04 -3.62
N MET A 233 19.54 7.90 -3.30
CA MET A 233 18.81 8.77 -2.36
C MET A 233 19.34 8.69 -0.92
N GLN A 234 19.98 7.57 -0.54
CA GLN A 234 20.57 7.39 0.79
C GLN A 234 21.97 7.99 0.95
N GLN A 235 22.58 8.46 -0.14
CA GLN A 235 23.90 9.08 -0.05
C GLN A 235 23.82 10.42 0.71
N PRO A 236 24.73 10.69 1.67
CA PRO A 236 24.68 11.90 2.50
C PRO A 236 24.67 13.23 1.72
N GLU A 237 25.21 13.23 0.50
CA GLU A 237 25.33 14.38 -0.39
C GLU A 237 24.53 14.18 -1.69
N ALA A 238 23.48 13.36 -1.66
CA ALA A 238 22.64 13.11 -2.83
C ALA A 238 22.00 14.41 -3.35
N ASP A 239 22.27 14.76 -4.60
CA ASP A 239 21.52 15.78 -5.30
C ASP A 239 20.16 15.20 -5.74
N ILE A 240 19.12 15.50 -4.96
CA ILE A 240 17.77 14.91 -5.10
C ILE A 240 17.25 15.12 -6.53
N GLU A 241 17.47 16.29 -7.12
CA GLU A 241 17.00 16.62 -8.47
C GLU A 241 17.69 15.74 -9.52
N SER A 242 19.02 15.65 -9.50
CA SER A 242 19.77 14.78 -10.42
C SER A 242 19.45 13.31 -10.24
N VAL A 243 19.27 12.83 -9.00
CA VAL A 243 18.91 11.44 -8.72
C VAL A 243 17.52 11.11 -9.25
N GLN A 244 16.56 12.01 -9.05
CA GLN A 244 15.20 11.86 -9.56
C GLN A 244 15.18 11.91 -11.09
N ALA A 245 15.90 12.85 -11.72
CA ALA A 245 15.98 12.94 -13.18
C ALA A 245 16.55 11.65 -13.81
N ALA A 246 17.65 11.13 -13.27
CA ALA A 246 18.25 9.89 -13.77
C ALA A 246 17.31 8.68 -13.61
N TRP A 247 16.55 8.61 -12.50
CA TRP A 247 15.56 7.54 -12.31
C TRP A 247 14.40 7.65 -13.30
N LEU A 248 13.91 8.86 -13.57
CA LEU A 248 12.84 9.08 -14.56
C LEU A 248 13.29 8.72 -15.99
N GLU A 249 14.53 9.02 -16.35
CA GLU A 249 15.12 8.59 -17.63
C GLU A 249 15.21 7.05 -17.71
N GLU A 250 15.62 6.40 -16.63
CA GLU A 250 15.69 4.94 -16.55
C GLU A 250 14.30 4.29 -16.66
N LEU A 251 13.29 4.85 -15.98
CA LEU A 251 11.89 4.42 -16.12
C LEU A 251 11.35 4.64 -17.54
N ALA A 252 11.74 5.72 -18.21
CA ALA A 252 11.33 5.98 -19.58
C ALA A 252 11.92 4.93 -20.53
N ALA A 253 13.22 4.65 -20.39
CA ALA A 253 13.89 3.59 -21.14
C ALA A 253 13.28 2.21 -20.85
N PHE A 254 12.89 1.92 -19.61
CA PHE A 254 12.18 0.70 -19.23
C PHE A 254 10.84 0.58 -19.97
N VAL A 255 10.02 1.63 -20.01
CA VAL A 255 8.72 1.62 -20.71
C VAL A 255 8.89 1.46 -22.22
N GLU A 256 9.97 2.00 -22.80
CA GLU A 256 10.29 1.80 -24.23
C GLU A 256 10.74 0.37 -24.54
N ALA A 257 11.57 -0.21 -23.67
CA ALA A 257 12.08 -1.57 -23.84
C ALA A 257 11.04 -2.65 -23.55
N PHE A 258 10.15 -2.42 -22.57
CA PHE A 258 9.16 -3.37 -22.08
C PHE A 258 7.76 -2.75 -22.04
N PRO A 259 7.20 -2.36 -23.21
CA PRO A 259 5.96 -1.61 -23.26
C PRO A 259 4.78 -2.35 -22.62
N GLU A 260 4.76 -3.68 -22.67
CA GLU A 260 3.64 -4.49 -22.19
C GLU A 260 3.92 -5.20 -20.85
N ALA A 261 5.00 -4.83 -20.15
CA ALA A 261 5.31 -5.40 -18.84
C ALA A 261 4.30 -4.95 -17.77
N ASP A 262 4.03 -5.80 -16.78
CA ASP A 262 3.13 -5.49 -15.67
C ASP A 262 3.55 -4.20 -14.93
N ASP A 263 4.85 -4.02 -14.70
CA ASP A 263 5.40 -2.83 -14.02
C ASP A 263 5.43 -1.57 -14.92
N ALA A 264 5.13 -1.67 -16.22
CA ALA A 264 5.15 -0.51 -17.13
C ALA A 264 4.09 0.53 -16.76
N ALA A 265 2.93 0.10 -16.24
CA ALA A 265 1.90 1.00 -15.74
C ALA A 265 2.41 1.88 -14.58
N GLU A 266 3.19 1.28 -13.66
CA GLU A 266 3.75 1.98 -12.52
C GLU A 266 4.89 2.93 -12.92
N ALA A 267 5.81 2.47 -13.77
CA ALA A 267 6.84 3.33 -14.35
C ALA A 267 6.22 4.53 -15.08
N MET A 268 5.12 4.31 -15.82
CA MET A 268 4.38 5.38 -16.47
C MET A 268 3.74 6.34 -15.46
N LEU A 269 3.19 5.84 -14.37
CA LEU A 269 2.58 6.65 -13.31
C LEU A 269 3.61 7.57 -12.66
N GLN A 270 4.77 7.05 -12.26
CA GLN A 270 5.84 7.84 -11.63
C GLN A 270 6.32 8.99 -12.54
N ILE A 271 6.47 8.73 -13.84
CA ILE A 271 6.80 9.77 -14.82
C ILE A 271 5.67 10.80 -14.98
N GLY A 272 4.41 10.36 -14.95
CA GLY A 272 3.24 11.26 -14.98
C GLY A 272 3.18 12.16 -13.76
N ILE A 273 3.42 11.61 -12.57
CA ILE A 273 3.50 12.32 -11.30
C ILE A 273 4.60 13.39 -11.35
N ALA A 274 5.80 13.03 -11.81
CA ALA A 274 6.90 13.98 -11.94
C ALA A 274 6.58 15.14 -12.90
N ALA A 275 5.93 14.84 -14.03
CA ALA A 275 5.47 15.87 -14.97
C ALA A 275 4.44 16.80 -14.32
N GLU A 276 3.50 16.26 -13.54
CA GLU A 276 2.50 17.05 -12.79
C GLU A 276 3.15 17.99 -11.79
N PHE A 277 4.06 17.50 -10.95
CA PHE A 277 4.77 18.33 -9.96
C PHE A 277 5.70 19.37 -10.59
N SER A 278 6.17 19.11 -11.83
CA SER A 278 6.97 20.06 -12.61
C SER A 278 6.11 21.09 -13.37
N GLY A 279 4.79 21.10 -13.20
CA GLY A 279 3.86 22.00 -13.89
C GLY A 279 3.63 21.66 -15.36
N GLN A 280 4.08 20.50 -15.84
CA GLN A 280 3.88 20.03 -17.21
C GLN A 280 2.55 19.26 -17.33
N GLU A 281 1.46 19.93 -17.01
CA GLU A 281 0.15 19.29 -16.82
C GLU A 281 -0.38 18.59 -18.08
N ASP A 282 -0.22 19.19 -19.26
CA ASP A 282 -0.64 18.56 -20.52
C ASP A 282 0.10 17.24 -20.78
N ALA A 283 1.40 17.19 -20.43
CA ALA A 283 2.21 15.99 -20.54
C ALA A 283 1.77 14.93 -19.51
N ALA A 284 1.49 15.35 -18.27
CA ALA A 284 0.98 14.48 -17.22
C ALA A 284 -0.38 13.87 -17.61
N ILE A 285 -1.35 14.69 -18.04
CA ILE A 285 -2.68 14.23 -18.49
C ILE A 285 -2.56 13.25 -19.64
N LYS A 286 -1.74 13.56 -20.67
CA LYS A 286 -1.51 12.66 -21.81
C LYS A 286 -0.98 11.31 -21.33
N ARG A 287 -0.04 11.31 -20.38
CA ARG A 287 0.55 10.09 -19.86
C ARG A 287 -0.44 9.29 -19.01
N TYR A 288 -1.18 9.93 -18.11
CA TYR A 288 -2.20 9.28 -17.30
C TYR A 288 -3.28 8.63 -18.18
N ARG A 289 -3.76 9.30 -19.23
CA ARG A 289 -4.70 8.70 -20.20
C ARG A 289 -4.09 7.47 -20.88
N ALA A 290 -2.82 7.54 -21.28
CA ALA A 290 -2.14 6.38 -21.85
C ALA A 290 -2.02 5.19 -20.88
N ILE A 291 -1.90 5.42 -19.58
CA ILE A 291 -1.95 4.35 -18.57
C ILE A 291 -3.33 3.71 -18.53
N VAL A 292 -4.39 4.53 -18.48
CA VAL A 292 -5.79 4.06 -18.44
C VAL A 292 -6.13 3.24 -19.70
N ASP A 293 -5.69 3.71 -20.86
CA ASP A 293 -5.97 3.04 -22.14
C ASP A 293 -5.22 1.71 -22.29
N ARG A 294 -3.96 1.66 -21.83
CA ARG A 294 -3.08 0.49 -22.02
C ARG A 294 -3.20 -0.55 -20.92
N PHE A 295 -3.43 -0.11 -19.68
CA PHE A 295 -3.44 -0.97 -18.48
C PHE A 295 -4.70 -0.78 -17.63
N PRO A 296 -5.91 -0.90 -18.21
CA PRO A 296 -7.16 -0.49 -17.56
C PRO A 296 -7.47 -1.22 -16.24
N SER A 297 -6.89 -2.40 -16.01
CA SER A 297 -7.06 -3.19 -14.77
C SER A 297 -5.99 -2.94 -13.71
N SER A 298 -4.95 -2.14 -14.01
CA SER A 298 -3.84 -1.92 -13.08
C SER A 298 -4.22 -0.94 -11.95
N PRO A 299 -3.62 -1.07 -10.75
CA PRO A 299 -3.72 -0.04 -9.70
C PRO A 299 -3.31 1.35 -10.20
N SER A 300 -2.24 1.42 -10.98
CA SER A 300 -1.74 2.66 -11.55
C SER A 300 -2.76 3.33 -12.48
N ALA A 301 -3.58 2.56 -13.21
CA ALA A 301 -4.67 3.10 -14.02
C ALA A 301 -5.81 3.71 -13.19
N ARG A 302 -6.14 3.15 -12.02
CA ARG A 302 -7.15 3.76 -11.14
C ARG A 302 -6.68 5.14 -10.66
N LYS A 303 -5.43 5.22 -10.18
CA LYS A 303 -4.82 6.48 -9.71
C LYS A 303 -4.65 7.49 -10.86
N ALA A 304 -4.22 7.03 -12.03
CA ALA A 304 -4.11 7.85 -13.24
C ALA A 304 -5.48 8.39 -13.70
N SER A 305 -6.54 7.58 -13.68
CA SER A 305 -7.90 7.99 -14.02
C SER A 305 -8.39 9.10 -13.08
N GLY A 306 -8.17 8.94 -11.77
CA GLY A 306 -8.47 9.99 -10.79
C GLY A 306 -7.66 11.26 -11.01
N ALA A 307 -6.37 11.14 -11.34
CA ALA A 307 -5.52 12.30 -11.63
C ALA A 307 -6.03 13.06 -12.86
N VAL A 308 -6.39 12.37 -13.95
CA VAL A 308 -7.05 13.00 -15.12
C VAL A 308 -8.34 13.70 -14.70
N ARG A 309 -9.20 13.03 -13.93
CA ARG A 309 -10.46 13.60 -13.45
C ARG A 309 -10.23 14.89 -12.66
N ARG A 310 -9.24 14.92 -11.76
CA ARG A 310 -8.89 16.11 -10.97
C ARG A 310 -8.28 17.19 -11.85
N LEU A 311 -7.27 16.89 -12.66
CA LEU A 311 -6.56 17.87 -13.50
C LEU A 311 -7.50 18.56 -14.50
N ASP A 312 -8.47 17.80 -15.03
CA ASP A 312 -9.50 18.28 -15.96
C ASP A 312 -10.76 18.84 -15.26
N ALA A 313 -10.78 18.99 -13.93
CA ALA A 313 -12.00 19.22 -13.17
C ALA A 313 -12.56 20.65 -13.28
N VAL A 314 -11.70 21.66 -13.50
CA VAL A 314 -12.12 23.07 -13.50
C VAL A 314 -13.20 23.31 -14.55
N GLY A 315 -14.31 23.94 -14.14
CA GLY A 315 -15.49 24.17 -14.98
C GLY A 315 -16.38 22.94 -15.17
N LYS A 316 -16.14 21.84 -14.45
CA LYS A 316 -16.97 20.61 -14.49
C LYS A 316 -17.57 20.31 -13.12
N PRO A 317 -18.76 19.68 -13.08
CA PRO A 317 -19.34 19.23 -11.83
C PRO A 317 -18.46 18.13 -11.21
N LEU A 318 -18.30 18.18 -9.89
CA LEU A 318 -17.68 17.12 -9.11
C LEU A 318 -18.71 16.52 -8.17
N ASP A 319 -18.85 15.20 -8.23
CA ASP A 319 -19.58 14.42 -7.25
C ASP A 319 -18.62 13.53 -6.47
N LEU A 320 -18.78 13.49 -5.16
CA LEU A 320 -18.04 12.65 -4.24
C LEU A 320 -18.99 12.26 -3.12
N SER A 321 -18.92 11.02 -2.68
CA SER A 321 -19.73 10.54 -1.57
C SER A 321 -18.99 9.53 -0.72
N GLY A 322 -19.34 9.47 0.56
CA GLY A 322 -18.73 8.58 1.52
C GLY A 322 -19.51 8.52 2.83
N GLU A 323 -19.00 7.73 3.76
CA GLU A 323 -19.47 7.67 5.13
C GLU A 323 -18.64 8.64 5.99
N THR A 324 -19.32 9.45 6.79
CA THR A 324 -18.68 10.36 7.73
C THR A 324 -18.20 9.62 8.98
N THR A 325 -17.34 10.25 9.77
CA THR A 325 -16.81 9.67 11.02
C THR A 325 -17.90 9.34 12.05
N ASP A 326 -19.06 10.00 11.98
CA ASP A 326 -20.26 9.75 12.78
C ASP A 326 -21.27 8.77 12.13
N GLY A 327 -20.90 8.12 11.02
CA GLY A 327 -21.68 7.06 10.37
C GLY A 327 -22.79 7.54 9.44
N GLN A 328 -22.81 8.83 9.07
CA GLN A 328 -23.79 9.37 8.14
C GLN A 328 -23.29 9.27 6.70
N ARG A 329 -24.21 9.06 5.75
CA ARG A 329 -23.87 9.13 4.33
C ARG A 329 -23.89 10.58 3.86
N LEU A 330 -22.74 11.08 3.41
CA LEU A 330 -22.60 12.41 2.83
C LEU A 330 -22.32 12.30 1.33
N SER A 331 -22.93 13.19 0.54
CA SER A 331 -22.58 13.41 -0.87
C SER A 331 -22.50 14.92 -1.14
N LEU A 332 -21.55 15.32 -1.99
CA LEU A 332 -21.42 16.72 -2.41
C LEU A 332 -22.69 17.25 -3.08
N SER A 333 -23.47 16.39 -3.76
CA SER A 333 -24.72 16.80 -4.38
C SER A 333 -25.76 17.30 -3.36
N GLN A 334 -25.66 16.88 -2.10
CA GLN A 334 -26.54 17.33 -1.01
C GLN A 334 -26.24 18.76 -0.58
N LEU A 335 -25.07 19.30 -0.94
CA LEU A 335 -24.58 20.62 -0.54
C LEU A 335 -24.78 21.69 -1.63
N ARG A 336 -25.45 21.35 -2.75
CA ARG A 336 -25.79 22.31 -3.81
C ARG A 336 -26.56 23.52 -3.24
N GLY A 337 -26.32 24.67 -3.85
CA GLY A 337 -26.76 25.99 -3.39
C GLY A 337 -25.77 26.67 -2.44
N THR A 338 -24.69 26.00 -2.03
CA THR A 338 -23.62 26.60 -1.20
C THR A 338 -22.25 26.23 -1.78
N PRO A 339 -21.30 27.17 -1.88
CA PRO A 339 -19.91 26.85 -2.23
C PRO A 339 -19.31 25.81 -1.28
N VAL A 340 -18.60 24.82 -1.81
CA VAL A 340 -18.04 23.71 -1.02
C VAL A 340 -16.52 23.69 -1.12
N LEU A 341 -15.84 23.69 0.03
CA LEU A 341 -14.41 23.37 0.11
C LEU A 341 -14.23 21.91 0.52
N VAL A 342 -13.63 21.12 -0.36
CA VAL A 342 -13.19 19.75 -0.06
C VAL A 342 -11.73 19.80 0.38
N HIS A 343 -11.42 19.31 1.57
CA HIS A 343 -10.06 19.33 2.14
C HIS A 343 -9.59 17.91 2.46
N TYR A 344 -8.64 17.41 1.67
CA TYR A 344 -7.92 16.18 1.96
C TYR A 344 -6.83 16.47 2.99
N TRP A 345 -6.81 15.72 4.09
CA TRP A 345 -5.89 15.95 5.21
C TRP A 345 -5.63 14.68 6.03
N ALA A 346 -4.71 14.76 6.99
CA ALA A 346 -4.50 13.71 8.00
C ALA A 346 -3.96 14.29 9.31
N THR A 347 -4.11 13.59 10.43
CA THR A 347 -3.64 14.06 11.75
C THR A 347 -2.12 14.20 11.86
N TRP A 348 -1.38 13.40 11.09
CA TRP A 348 0.08 13.44 10.99
C TRP A 348 0.59 14.50 10.00
N CYS A 349 -0.28 15.17 9.25
CA CYS A 349 0.07 16.23 8.31
C CYS A 349 0.07 17.60 9.03
N GLU A 350 1.25 18.13 9.35
CA GLU A 350 1.37 19.42 10.03
C GLU A 350 0.87 20.62 9.20
N PRO A 351 1.19 20.73 7.89
CA PRO A 351 0.64 21.82 7.07
C PRO A 351 -0.90 21.81 7.03
N CYS A 352 -1.52 20.62 7.04
CA CYS A 352 -2.98 20.49 7.07
C CYS A 352 -3.62 21.11 8.33
N LYS A 353 -2.92 21.10 9.48
CA LYS A 353 -3.42 21.73 10.72
C LYS A 353 -3.44 23.25 10.62
N VAL A 354 -2.47 23.83 9.90
CA VAL A 354 -2.46 25.26 9.57
C VAL A 354 -3.66 25.61 8.70
N ASP A 355 -3.94 24.79 7.68
CA ASP A 355 -5.10 24.97 6.81
C ASP A 355 -6.41 24.91 7.59
N ILE A 356 -6.57 23.91 8.47
CA ILE A 356 -7.75 23.76 9.34
C ILE A 356 -8.00 25.01 10.17
N ALA A 357 -6.97 25.60 10.78
CA ALA A 357 -7.12 26.80 11.60
C ALA A 357 -7.69 27.96 10.76
N ARG A 358 -7.15 28.16 9.56
CA ARG A 358 -7.61 29.21 8.65
C ARG A 358 -9.01 28.94 8.09
N ILE A 359 -9.34 27.69 7.77
CA ILE A 359 -10.67 27.30 7.32
C ILE A 359 -11.71 27.54 8.42
N LYS A 360 -11.39 27.27 9.70
CA LYS A 360 -12.25 27.60 10.84
C LYS A 360 -12.56 29.10 10.90
N GLU A 361 -11.56 29.96 10.72
CA GLU A 361 -11.75 31.42 10.70
C GLU A 361 -12.68 31.87 9.57
N LEU A 362 -12.48 31.34 8.37
CA LEU A 362 -13.30 31.68 7.21
C LEU A 362 -14.74 31.16 7.38
N GLN A 363 -14.91 29.93 7.83
CA GLN A 363 -16.24 29.39 8.06
C GLN A 363 -16.99 30.16 9.16
N ALA A 364 -16.30 30.59 10.23
CA ALA A 364 -16.90 31.44 11.26
C ALA A 364 -17.32 32.83 10.73
N ARG A 365 -16.55 33.39 9.79
CA ARG A 365 -16.82 34.71 9.18
C ARG A 365 -17.95 34.68 8.15
N TYR A 366 -17.95 33.70 7.26
CA TYR A 366 -18.91 33.59 6.16
C TYR A 366 -20.18 32.84 6.56
N GLY A 367 -20.08 31.95 7.56
CA GLY A 367 -21.14 31.05 7.98
C GLY A 367 -21.34 29.87 7.02
N SER A 368 -21.93 28.79 7.53
CA SER A 368 -22.14 27.54 6.78
C SER A 368 -23.07 27.67 5.57
N ARG A 369 -23.83 28.77 5.45
CA ARG A 369 -24.68 29.06 4.27
C ARG A 369 -23.92 29.70 3.10
N LYS A 370 -22.69 30.15 3.34
CA LYS A 370 -21.84 30.78 2.31
C LYS A 370 -20.56 30.01 2.05
N LEU A 371 -20.19 29.11 2.96
CA LEU A 371 -19.09 28.16 2.79
C LEU A 371 -19.42 26.86 3.53
N ALA A 372 -19.72 25.81 2.77
CA ALA A 372 -19.71 24.46 3.27
C ALA A 372 -18.28 23.90 3.19
N VAL A 373 -17.91 23.06 4.15
CA VAL A 373 -16.61 22.39 4.18
C VAL A 373 -16.86 20.89 4.31
N VAL A 374 -16.10 20.08 3.59
CA VAL A 374 -16.07 18.63 3.73
C VAL A 374 -14.61 18.22 3.89
N GLY A 375 -14.27 17.66 5.04
CA GLY A 375 -12.94 17.10 5.24
C GLY A 375 -12.90 15.64 4.80
N ILE A 376 -11.78 15.21 4.25
CA ILE A 376 -11.48 13.81 3.92
C ILE A 376 -10.19 13.47 4.66
N ALA A 377 -10.35 12.74 5.77
CA ALA A 377 -9.24 12.32 6.61
C ALA A 377 -8.64 11.03 6.06
N LEU A 378 -7.37 11.07 5.67
CA LEU A 378 -6.58 9.95 5.13
C LEU A 378 -5.78 9.23 6.23
N ASP A 379 -6.21 9.34 7.47
CA ASP A 379 -5.60 8.65 8.61
C ASP A 379 -5.87 7.15 8.52
N GLY A 380 -4.83 6.32 8.43
CA GLY A 380 -5.02 4.88 8.50
C GLY A 380 -5.55 4.39 9.85
N ASP A 381 -5.26 5.14 10.91
CA ASP A 381 -5.75 4.85 12.24
C ASP A 381 -7.00 5.68 12.60
N ARG A 382 -8.19 5.06 12.48
CA ARG A 382 -9.47 5.68 12.86
C ARG A 382 -9.45 6.23 14.29
N ALA A 383 -8.68 5.58 15.14
CA ALA A 383 -8.56 5.88 16.55
C ALA A 383 -7.84 7.21 16.80
N ALA A 384 -6.65 7.34 16.21
CA ALA A 384 -5.90 8.60 16.21
C ALA A 384 -6.75 9.76 15.65
N LEU A 385 -7.51 9.52 14.58
CA LEU A 385 -8.44 10.50 14.02
C LEU A 385 -9.53 10.90 15.04
N ALA A 386 -10.18 9.92 15.68
CA ALA A 386 -11.21 10.19 16.69
C ALA A 386 -10.66 11.03 17.86
N ARG A 387 -9.52 10.65 18.43
CA ARG A 387 -8.86 11.42 19.50
C ARG A 387 -8.48 12.84 19.08
N PHE A 388 -8.04 13.02 17.83
CA PHE A 388 -7.78 14.34 17.29
C PHE A 388 -9.07 15.17 17.20
N LEU A 389 -10.16 14.59 16.69
CA LEU A 389 -11.45 15.29 16.56
C LEU A 389 -12.11 15.59 17.92
N GLU A 390 -11.88 14.78 18.94
CA GLU A 390 -12.31 15.07 20.31
C GLU A 390 -11.57 16.28 20.92
N SER A 391 -10.25 16.33 20.71
CA SER A 391 -9.41 17.41 21.26
C SER A 391 -9.43 18.70 20.43
N SER A 392 -9.67 18.60 19.13
CA SER A 392 -9.80 19.71 18.19
C SER A 392 -11.04 19.53 17.31
N PRO A 393 -12.25 19.76 17.85
CA PRO A 393 -13.48 19.60 17.11
C PRO A 393 -13.48 20.43 15.83
N LEU A 394 -13.89 19.79 14.73
CA LEU A 394 -14.08 20.44 13.44
C LEU A 394 -15.58 20.69 13.24
N PRO A 395 -16.01 21.94 12.94
CA PRO A 395 -17.43 22.28 12.79
C PRO A 395 -18.06 21.77 11.49
N TRP A 396 -17.38 20.89 10.74
CA TRP A 396 -17.82 20.35 9.46
C TRP A 396 -17.60 18.84 9.40
N PRO A 397 -18.39 18.10 8.57
CA PRO A 397 -18.28 16.65 8.49
C PRO A 397 -16.92 16.19 7.96
N GLN A 398 -16.46 15.06 8.48
CA GLN A 398 -15.26 14.37 8.02
C GLN A 398 -15.67 13.04 7.39
N LEU A 399 -15.30 12.82 6.14
CA LEU A 399 -15.20 11.48 5.57
C LEU A 399 -13.89 10.84 6.05
N HIS A 400 -13.87 9.52 6.25
CA HIS A 400 -12.67 8.78 6.67
C HIS A 400 -12.28 7.77 5.59
N GLU A 401 -11.01 7.82 5.17
CA GLU A 401 -10.39 6.90 4.21
C GLU A 401 -9.20 6.18 4.88
N PRO A 402 -9.39 4.99 5.47
CA PRO A 402 -8.36 4.30 6.24
C PRO A 402 -7.21 3.74 5.37
N GLU A 403 -7.41 3.62 4.07
CA GLU A 403 -6.37 3.21 3.12
C GLU A 403 -5.49 4.38 2.67
N GLY A 404 -5.74 5.60 3.19
CA GLY A 404 -4.90 6.76 2.96
C GLY A 404 -4.90 7.24 1.51
N LEU A 405 -3.71 7.51 0.95
CA LEU A 405 -3.53 7.96 -0.44
C LEU A 405 -3.86 6.88 -1.48
N ASP A 406 -4.02 5.62 -1.05
CA ASP A 406 -4.38 4.49 -1.91
C ASP A 406 -5.83 4.04 -1.68
N GLY A 407 -6.57 4.78 -0.85
CA GLY A 407 -7.98 4.56 -0.61
C GLY A 407 -8.88 5.16 -1.68
N ARG A 408 -10.14 4.73 -1.71
CA ARG A 408 -11.08 5.06 -2.79
C ARG A 408 -11.24 6.57 -2.97
N LEU A 409 -11.44 7.32 -1.90
CA LEU A 409 -11.66 8.77 -1.94
C LEU A 409 -10.42 9.52 -2.45
N ALA A 410 -9.22 8.99 -2.26
CA ALA A 410 -7.96 9.53 -2.79
C ALA A 410 -7.72 9.08 -4.24
N GLU A 411 -7.92 7.80 -4.56
CA GLU A 411 -7.80 7.24 -5.90
C GLU A 411 -8.77 7.91 -6.88
N GLU A 412 -10.02 8.16 -6.48
CA GLU A 412 -11.07 8.76 -7.32
C GLU A 412 -10.71 10.17 -7.85
N LEU A 413 -9.75 10.87 -7.22
CA LEU A 413 -9.24 12.17 -7.64
C LEU A 413 -7.71 12.18 -7.83
N GLY A 414 -7.07 11.01 -7.81
CA GLY A 414 -5.62 10.87 -7.96
C GLY A 414 -4.87 11.82 -7.03
N ILE A 415 -5.22 11.82 -5.74
CA ILE A 415 -4.57 12.64 -4.73
C ILE A 415 -3.17 12.07 -4.48
N LEU A 416 -2.15 12.91 -4.67
CA LEU A 416 -0.74 12.53 -4.56
C LEU A 416 -0.11 13.00 -3.25
N THR A 417 -0.57 14.12 -2.72
CA THR A 417 0.02 14.79 -1.55
C THR A 417 -1.04 15.42 -0.67
N LEU A 418 -0.69 15.63 0.60
CA LEU A 418 -1.47 16.39 1.56
C LEU A 418 -0.75 17.67 1.97
N PRO A 419 -1.47 18.77 2.25
CA PRO A 419 -2.91 18.95 2.01
C PRO A 419 -3.22 19.05 0.52
N THR A 420 -4.45 18.70 0.13
CA THR A 420 -5.02 19.04 -1.18
C THR A 420 -6.43 19.60 -0.97
N MET A 421 -6.73 20.76 -1.57
CA MET A 421 -8.04 21.40 -1.46
C MET A 421 -8.67 21.68 -2.83
N LEU A 422 -9.96 21.36 -2.94
CA LEU A 422 -10.79 21.70 -4.09
C LEU A 422 -11.90 22.65 -3.65
N LEU A 423 -12.11 23.73 -4.41
CA LEU A 423 -13.20 24.67 -4.21
C LEU A 423 -14.24 24.49 -5.31
N LEU A 424 -15.48 24.26 -4.90
CA LEU A 424 -16.65 24.14 -5.78
C LEU A 424 -17.58 25.34 -5.58
N ASP A 425 -18.25 25.76 -6.65
CA ASP A 425 -19.34 26.73 -6.60
C ASP A 425 -20.65 26.12 -6.07
N GLY A 426 -21.71 26.95 -5.99
CA GLY A 426 -23.03 26.52 -5.52
C GLY A 426 -23.70 25.47 -6.41
N GLU A 427 -23.32 25.33 -7.68
CA GLU A 427 -23.84 24.29 -8.58
C GLU A 427 -23.09 22.96 -8.43
N GLY A 428 -21.99 22.97 -7.66
CA GLY A 428 -21.08 21.84 -7.51
C GLY A 428 -20.03 21.75 -8.62
N THR A 429 -19.78 22.85 -9.34
CA THR A 429 -18.73 22.95 -10.37
C THR A 429 -17.41 23.29 -9.71
N VAL A 430 -16.32 22.60 -10.08
CA VAL A 430 -14.99 22.90 -9.55
C VAL A 430 -14.49 24.23 -10.11
N VAL A 431 -14.15 25.15 -9.22
CA VAL A 431 -13.58 26.47 -9.52
C VAL A 431 -12.06 26.45 -9.37
N ASP A 432 -11.56 25.73 -8.37
CA ASP A 432 -10.14 25.53 -8.13
C ASP A 432 -9.92 24.08 -7.66
N ARG A 433 -8.90 23.42 -8.19
CA ARG A 433 -8.58 22.00 -7.92
C ARG A 433 -7.37 21.81 -7.01
N ASN A 434 -6.71 22.91 -6.64
CA ASN A 434 -5.58 22.91 -5.72
C ASN A 434 -5.44 24.27 -5.03
N VAL A 435 -6.52 24.73 -4.38
CA VAL A 435 -6.54 26.05 -3.75
C VAL A 435 -5.59 26.06 -2.56
N ILE A 436 -4.66 27.02 -2.53
CA ILE A 436 -3.77 27.22 -1.37
C ILE A 436 -4.52 28.05 -0.33
N VAL A 437 -4.34 27.72 0.94
CA VAL A 437 -5.07 28.36 2.05
C VAL A 437 -4.94 29.89 2.08
N THR A 438 -3.81 30.42 1.62
CA THR A 438 -3.54 31.87 1.54
C THR A 438 -4.42 32.57 0.51
N ASP A 439 -4.81 31.88 -0.55
CA ASP A 439 -5.65 32.40 -1.63
C ASP A 439 -7.14 32.05 -1.46
N LEU A 440 -7.46 31.15 -0.52
CA LEU A 440 -8.80 30.61 -0.31
C LEU A 440 -9.85 31.70 -0.10
N GLU A 441 -9.57 32.73 0.70
CA GLU A 441 -10.55 33.82 0.94
C GLU A 441 -10.85 34.60 -0.33
N LYS A 442 -9.81 34.90 -1.13
CA LYS A 442 -9.97 35.59 -2.41
C LYS A 442 -10.82 34.77 -3.37
N ARG A 443 -10.53 33.48 -3.51
CA ARG A 443 -11.30 32.56 -4.35
C ARG A 443 -12.75 32.43 -3.89
N LEU A 444 -12.96 32.34 -2.58
CA LEU A 444 -14.30 32.25 -2.01
C LEU A 444 -15.14 33.51 -2.31
N VAL A 445 -14.55 34.71 -2.24
CA VAL A 445 -15.25 35.95 -2.61
C VAL A 445 -15.62 35.98 -4.10
N GLU A 446 -14.73 35.49 -4.98
CA GLU A 446 -15.02 35.36 -6.42
C GLU A 446 -16.21 34.43 -6.67
N VAL A 447 -16.33 33.34 -5.92
CA VAL A 447 -17.42 32.36 -6.05
C VAL A 447 -18.73 32.87 -5.44
N ILE A 448 -18.71 33.52 -4.28
CA ILE A 448 -19.92 34.05 -3.62
C ILE A 448 -20.48 35.27 -4.37
N GLY A 449 -19.62 36.02 -5.08
CA GLY A 449 -20.00 37.21 -5.83
C GLY A 449 -20.63 36.94 -7.20
N GLN A 450 -20.59 35.69 -7.67
CA GLN A 450 -21.27 35.19 -8.87
C GLN A 450 -22.70 34.79 -8.52
#